data_AF-A0A3N2MTQ0-F1
#
_entry.id   AF-A0A3N2MTQ0-F1
#
_cell.length_a   1.000
_cell.length_b   1.000
_cell.length_c   1.000
_cell.angle_alpha   90.00
_cell.angle_beta   90.00
_cell.angle_gamma   90.00
#
_symmetry.space_group_name_H-M   'P 1'
#
loop_
_entity.id
_entity.type
_entity.pdbx_description
1 polymer ?
#
loop_
_entity_poly.entity_id
_entity_poly.type
_entity_poly.pdbx_seq_one_letter_code
_entity_poly.pdbx_strand_id
1 'polypeptide(L)'
;MKENFENSPENILQNIAEDLSTINGTCTEIKESQLNCATADDLNNMGTTITSAVTEKVDEMQTSIENQTTTVKEIGENLTTSVDDLKTEITSKIDNFTANPPVQKIEKTIRIAKESWQVYLAMFISVFTLIFFGATFIWQEARIEQARISDIKYHYILMNGGVNSEGLDSIQSWFRDPERVKQIEQEVKDYEDRVQETARALDQKQRLEEKINELNSQSTNKKSRK
;
A
#
# COMPACT_ATOMS: atom_id res chain seq x y z
N MET A 1 13.10 129.60 -64.30
CA MET A 1 12.84 129.55 -62.85
C MET A 1 11.37 129.26 -62.64
N LYS A 2 11.03 128.00 -62.32
CA LYS A 2 9.87 127.59 -61.53
C LYS A 2 9.98 126.08 -61.30
N GLU A 3 10.55 125.74 -60.15
CA GLU A 3 10.28 124.49 -59.45
C GLU A 3 8.77 124.25 -59.41
N ASN A 4 8.33 123.06 -59.81
CA ASN A 4 7.09 122.47 -59.31
C ASN A 4 7.51 121.36 -58.35
N PHE A 5 7.80 121.75 -57.11
CA PHE A 5 7.78 120.85 -55.97
C PHE A 5 6.31 120.61 -55.59
N GLU A 6 5.67 119.66 -56.26
CA GLU A 6 4.47 119.00 -55.73
C GLU A 6 4.89 117.60 -55.26
N ASN A 7 5.64 117.55 -54.17
CA ASN A 7 5.71 116.34 -53.34
C ASN A 7 5.36 116.76 -51.92
N SER A 8 4.08 116.58 -51.57
CA SER A 8 3.56 116.88 -50.24
C SER A 8 4.14 115.90 -49.22
N PRO A 9 4.53 116.33 -48.01
CA PRO A 9 5.07 115.45 -46.97
C PRO A 9 4.19 114.23 -46.64
N GLU A 10 2.89 114.29 -46.92
CA GLU A 10 1.97 113.15 -46.78
C GLU A 10 2.26 112.00 -47.76
N ASN A 11 2.72 112.29 -48.99
CA ASN A 11 3.07 111.25 -49.96
C ASN A 11 4.34 110.50 -49.55
N ILE A 12 5.32 111.20 -48.99
CA ILE A 12 6.56 110.60 -48.47
C ILE A 12 6.27 109.70 -47.27
N LEU A 13 5.44 110.14 -46.33
CA LEU A 13 5.05 109.33 -45.17
C LEU A 13 4.24 108.09 -45.56
N GLN A 14 3.37 108.20 -46.58
CA GLN A 14 2.61 107.08 -47.11
C GLN A 14 3.51 106.02 -47.75
N ASN A 15 4.47 106.43 -48.59
CA ASN A 15 5.42 105.51 -49.22
C ASN A 15 6.32 104.80 -48.19
N ILE A 16 6.77 105.52 -47.14
CA ILE A 16 7.55 104.92 -46.06
C ILE A 16 6.74 103.88 -45.28
N ALA A 17 5.45 104.14 -45.04
CA ALA A 17 4.56 103.20 -44.37
C ALA A 17 4.32 101.93 -45.21
N GLU A 18 4.18 102.09 -46.53
CA GLU A 18 4.02 100.99 -47.49
C GLU A 18 5.31 100.16 -47.60
N ASP A 19 6.48 100.80 -47.64
CA ASP A 19 7.78 100.14 -47.61
C ASP A 19 8.00 99.37 -46.30
N LEU A 20 7.66 99.95 -45.15
CA LEU A 20 7.75 99.28 -43.85
C LEU A 20 6.80 98.07 -43.77
N SER A 21 5.60 98.18 -44.32
CA SER A 21 4.65 97.07 -44.39
C SER A 21 5.18 95.93 -45.27
N THR A 22 5.76 96.28 -46.42
CA THR A 22 6.38 95.34 -47.37
C THR A 22 7.60 94.64 -46.75
N ILE A 23 8.46 95.39 -46.04
CA ILE A 23 9.60 94.83 -45.32
C ILE A 23 9.15 93.90 -44.19
N ASN A 24 8.08 94.24 -43.47
CA ASN A 24 7.53 93.38 -42.41
C ASN A 24 6.91 92.08 -42.98
N GLY A 25 6.23 92.17 -44.14
CA GLY A 25 5.74 91.02 -44.88
C GLY A 25 6.87 90.09 -45.29
N THR A 26 7.88 90.61 -45.98
CA THR A 26 9.06 89.85 -46.43
C THR A 26 9.87 89.27 -45.26
N CYS A 27 9.99 89.98 -44.13
CA CYS A 27 10.65 89.46 -42.93
C CYS A 27 9.90 88.26 -42.32
N THR A 28 8.56 88.32 -42.32
CA THR A 28 7.70 87.22 -41.83
C THR A 28 7.83 86.00 -42.74
N GLU A 29 7.79 86.20 -44.06
CA GLU A 29 7.97 85.14 -45.07
C GLU A 29 9.35 84.48 -44.99
N ILE A 30 10.43 85.25 -44.82
CA ILE A 30 11.79 84.70 -44.67
C ILE A 30 11.90 83.87 -43.39
N LYS A 31 11.31 84.35 -42.28
CA LYS A 31 11.31 83.61 -41.01
C LYS A 31 10.56 82.28 -41.16
N GLU A 32 9.38 82.29 -41.79
CA GLU A 32 8.61 81.07 -42.05
C GLU A 32 9.36 80.12 -43.00
N SER A 33 9.95 80.62 -44.07
CA SER A 33 10.74 79.82 -45.01
C SER A 33 11.94 79.18 -44.33
N GLN A 34 12.70 79.92 -43.52
CA GLN A 34 13.86 79.38 -42.80
C GLN A 34 13.44 78.31 -41.77
N LEU A 35 12.34 78.54 -41.06
CA LEU A 35 11.80 77.58 -40.10
C LEU A 35 11.33 76.28 -40.80
N ASN A 36 10.65 76.41 -41.94
CA ASN A 36 10.20 75.27 -42.73
C ASN A 36 11.37 74.50 -43.34
N CYS A 37 12.41 75.18 -43.84
CA CYS A 37 13.62 74.55 -44.34
C CYS A 37 14.37 73.79 -43.25
N ALA A 38 14.60 74.41 -42.09
CA ALA A 38 15.27 73.75 -40.96
C ALA A 38 14.49 72.50 -40.47
N THR A 39 13.16 72.60 -40.41
CA THR A 39 12.31 71.47 -40.01
C THR A 39 12.33 70.33 -41.04
N ALA A 40 12.35 70.65 -42.33
CA ALA A 40 12.41 69.65 -43.40
C ALA A 40 13.78 68.93 -43.45
N ASP A 41 14.87 69.67 -43.23
CA ASP A 41 16.22 69.12 -43.22
C ASP A 41 16.43 68.18 -42.01
N ASP A 42 15.98 68.58 -40.82
CA ASP A 42 16.05 67.73 -39.62
C ASP A 42 15.23 66.45 -39.80
N LEU A 43 14.03 66.55 -40.41
CA LEU A 43 13.19 65.39 -40.68
C LEU A 43 13.84 64.44 -41.70
N ASN A 44 14.45 64.98 -42.75
CA ASN A 44 15.18 64.19 -43.74
C ASN A 44 16.40 63.49 -43.12
N ASN A 45 17.20 64.20 -42.33
CA ASN A 45 18.39 63.64 -41.67
C ASN A 45 18.02 62.57 -40.64
N MET A 46 16.92 62.79 -39.90
CA MET A 46 16.36 61.78 -39.00
C MET A 46 15.84 60.58 -39.79
N GLY A 47 15.16 60.79 -40.92
CA GLY A 47 14.69 59.76 -41.83
C GLY A 47 15.84 58.90 -42.38
N THR A 48 16.94 59.51 -42.82
CA THR A 48 18.12 58.78 -43.30
C THR A 48 18.82 58.00 -42.19
N THR A 49 18.93 58.58 -40.99
CA THR A 49 19.55 57.93 -39.83
C THR A 49 18.73 56.71 -39.37
N ILE A 50 17.41 56.87 -39.25
CA ILE A 50 16.50 55.78 -38.88
C ILE A 50 16.52 54.69 -39.95
N THR A 51 16.44 55.06 -41.23
CA THR A 51 16.47 54.09 -42.33
C THR A 51 17.77 53.28 -42.33
N SER A 52 18.91 53.94 -42.12
CA SER A 52 20.22 53.26 -42.07
C SER A 52 20.31 52.32 -40.87
N ALA A 53 19.91 52.76 -39.68
CA ALA A 53 19.93 51.94 -38.46
C ALA A 53 18.97 50.75 -38.55
N VAL A 54 17.78 50.93 -39.13
CA VAL A 54 16.83 49.85 -39.37
C VAL A 54 17.38 48.86 -40.38
N THR A 55 17.98 49.33 -41.47
CA THR A 55 18.60 48.46 -42.50
C THR A 55 19.72 47.61 -41.89
N GLU A 56 20.63 48.22 -41.14
CA GLU A 56 21.72 47.51 -40.46
C GLU A 56 21.19 46.42 -39.52
N LYS A 57 20.16 46.74 -38.72
CA LYS A 57 19.56 45.75 -37.80
C LYS A 57 18.82 44.63 -38.52
N VAL A 58 18.20 44.93 -39.67
CA VAL A 58 17.57 43.91 -40.52
C VAL A 58 18.63 42.99 -41.12
N ASP A 59 19.76 43.53 -41.59
CA ASP A 59 20.86 42.73 -42.15
C ASP A 59 21.52 41.84 -41.09
N GLU A 60 21.76 42.37 -39.87
CA GLU A 60 22.23 41.58 -38.72
C GLU A 60 21.26 40.44 -38.40
N MET A 61 19.96 40.74 -38.37
CA MET A 61 18.92 39.74 -38.07
C MET A 61 18.82 38.69 -39.17
N GLN A 62 18.90 39.08 -40.44
CA GLN A 62 18.91 38.14 -41.57
C GLN A 62 20.10 37.19 -41.48
N THR A 63 21.30 37.72 -41.22
CA THR A 63 22.51 36.91 -41.06
C THR A 63 22.38 35.91 -39.90
N SER A 64 21.80 36.33 -38.78
CA SER A 64 21.53 35.45 -37.63
C SER A 64 20.53 34.33 -37.96
N ILE A 65 19.47 34.65 -38.71
CA ILE A 65 18.45 33.68 -39.15
C ILE A 65 19.06 32.66 -40.12
N GLU A 66 19.91 33.08 -41.05
CA GLU A 66 20.59 32.18 -41.99
C GLU A 66 21.51 31.19 -41.27
N ASN A 67 22.28 31.68 -40.29
CA ASN A 67 23.12 30.83 -39.45
C ASN A 67 22.29 29.82 -38.64
N GLN A 68 21.20 30.26 -38.01
CA GLN A 68 20.30 29.36 -37.26
C GLN A 68 19.62 28.33 -38.18
N THR A 69 19.23 28.72 -39.40
CA THR A 69 18.63 27.79 -40.36
C THR A 69 19.62 26.71 -40.77
N THR A 70 20.90 27.06 -40.94
CA THR A 70 21.97 26.11 -41.27
C THR A 70 22.21 25.12 -40.12
N THR A 71 22.32 25.59 -38.87
CA THR A 71 22.52 24.70 -37.72
C THR A 71 21.32 23.79 -37.47
N VAL A 72 20.10 24.30 -37.63
CA VAL A 72 18.87 23.48 -37.53
C VAL A 72 18.85 22.38 -38.60
N LYS A 73 19.29 22.69 -39.83
CA LYS A 73 19.42 21.69 -40.89
C LYS A 73 20.43 20.59 -40.53
N GLU A 74 21.61 20.95 -40.05
CA GLU A 74 22.64 19.99 -39.61
C GLU A 74 22.14 19.09 -38.46
N ILE A 75 21.43 19.67 -37.48
CA ILE A 75 20.80 18.90 -36.40
C ILE A 75 19.78 17.91 -36.96
N GLY A 76 18.96 18.33 -37.94
CA GLY A 76 17.99 17.46 -38.59
C GLY A 76 18.65 16.29 -39.34
N GLU A 77 19.74 16.54 -40.07
CA GLU A 77 20.50 15.50 -40.78
C GLU A 77 21.18 14.52 -39.80
N ASN A 78 21.77 15.02 -38.71
CA ASN A 78 22.39 14.19 -37.67
C ASN A 78 21.36 13.31 -36.94
N LEU A 79 20.20 13.88 -36.61
CA LEU A 79 19.11 13.15 -35.97
C LEU A 79 18.57 12.05 -36.88
N THR A 80 18.40 12.35 -38.18
CA THR A 80 17.95 11.37 -39.18
C THR A 80 18.93 10.20 -39.26
N THR A 81 20.24 10.49 -39.32
CA THR A 81 21.29 9.45 -39.32
C THR A 81 21.24 8.60 -38.05
N SER A 82 21.13 9.23 -36.88
CA SER A 82 21.05 8.51 -35.60
C SER A 82 19.81 7.62 -35.50
N VAL A 83 18.67 8.07 -36.05
CA VAL A 83 17.43 7.28 -36.10
C VAL A 83 17.58 6.08 -37.04
N ASP A 84 18.23 6.26 -38.20
CA ASP A 84 18.48 5.17 -39.14
C ASP A 84 19.48 4.14 -38.59
N ASP A 85 20.51 4.59 -37.86
CA ASP A 85 21.44 3.71 -37.15
C ASP A 85 20.73 2.91 -36.05
N LEU A 86 19.91 3.57 -35.23
CA LEU A 86 19.10 2.89 -34.21
C LEU A 86 18.12 1.90 -34.82
N LYS A 87 17.46 2.26 -35.94
CA LYS A 87 16.58 1.36 -36.67
C LYS A 87 17.34 0.13 -37.15
N THR A 88 18.53 0.31 -37.70
CA THR A 88 19.39 -0.78 -38.17
C THR A 88 19.86 -1.65 -37.01
N GLU A 89 20.25 -1.07 -35.87
CA GLU A 89 20.66 -1.80 -34.67
C GLU A 89 19.49 -2.60 -34.09
N ILE A 90 18.29 -2.01 -34.02
CA ILE A 90 17.07 -2.69 -33.56
C ILE A 90 16.73 -3.85 -34.50
N THR A 91 16.72 -3.63 -35.82
CA THR A 91 16.47 -4.70 -36.79
C THR A 91 17.50 -5.83 -36.66
N SER A 92 18.79 -5.50 -36.54
CA SER A 92 19.85 -6.47 -36.33
C SER A 92 19.69 -7.26 -35.02
N LYS A 93 19.35 -6.58 -33.91
CA LYS A 93 19.03 -7.25 -32.64
C LYS A 93 17.82 -8.17 -32.80
N ILE A 94 16.73 -7.71 -33.40
CA ILE A 94 15.51 -8.51 -33.63
C ILE A 94 15.82 -9.73 -34.51
N ASP A 95 16.60 -9.56 -35.57
CA ASP A 95 17.03 -10.66 -36.44
C ASP A 95 17.94 -11.64 -35.69
N ASN A 96 18.84 -11.15 -34.83
CA ASN A 96 19.64 -12.01 -33.94
C ASN A 96 18.78 -12.77 -32.93
N PHE A 97 17.77 -12.12 -32.34
CA PHE A 97 16.75 -12.75 -31.47
C PHE A 97 15.89 -13.75 -32.25
N THR A 98 15.65 -13.54 -33.54
CA THR A 98 14.85 -14.45 -34.37
C THR A 98 15.67 -15.65 -34.85
N ALA A 99 16.92 -15.43 -35.24
CA ALA A 99 17.84 -16.46 -35.73
C ALA A 99 18.42 -17.31 -34.59
N ASN A 100 18.58 -16.73 -33.39
CA ASN A 100 19.05 -17.42 -32.21
C ASN A 100 18.17 -17.02 -31.02
N PRO A 101 16.90 -17.48 -30.98
CA PRO A 101 16.01 -17.15 -29.88
C PRO A 101 16.70 -17.56 -28.59
N PRO A 102 16.95 -16.63 -27.65
CA PRO A 102 17.40 -17.01 -26.34
C PRO A 102 16.29 -17.92 -25.83
N VAL A 103 16.62 -19.20 -25.74
CA VAL A 103 15.78 -20.22 -25.17
C VAL A 103 15.55 -19.77 -23.74
N GLN A 104 14.51 -18.95 -23.53
CA GLN A 104 13.87 -18.83 -22.25
C GLN A 104 13.27 -20.21 -22.04
N LYS A 105 14.12 -21.10 -21.50
CA LYS A 105 13.66 -22.31 -20.86
C LYS A 105 12.82 -21.78 -19.70
N ILE A 106 11.54 -21.57 -19.97
CA ILE A 106 10.52 -21.51 -18.94
C ILE A 106 10.51 -22.93 -18.39
N GLU A 107 11.46 -23.19 -17.50
CA GLU A 107 11.48 -24.35 -16.70
C GLU A 107 10.27 -24.25 -15.78
N LYS A 108 9.13 -24.74 -16.28
CA LYS A 108 8.04 -25.26 -15.46
C LYS A 108 8.47 -26.56 -14.76
N THR A 109 9.72 -26.62 -14.31
CA THR A 109 10.19 -27.60 -13.38
C THR A 109 10.31 -26.84 -12.08
N ILE A 110 9.45 -27.20 -11.14
CA ILE A 110 9.73 -27.08 -9.73
C ILE A 110 11.10 -27.75 -9.55
N ARG A 111 12.18 -26.97 -9.68
CA ARG A 111 13.51 -27.40 -9.28
C ARG A 111 13.44 -27.43 -7.77
N ILE A 112 12.95 -28.53 -7.20
CA ILE A 112 13.36 -28.93 -5.85
C ILE A 112 14.88 -29.06 -5.99
N ALA A 113 15.56 -28.02 -5.53
CA ALA A 113 17.01 -27.94 -5.62
C ALA A 113 17.57 -29.23 -5.03
N LYS A 114 18.51 -29.86 -5.74
CA LYS A 114 19.22 -31.04 -5.25
C LYS A 114 20.05 -30.74 -3.98
N GLU A 115 20.04 -29.50 -3.52
CA GLU A 115 20.60 -29.01 -2.25
C GLU A 115 19.58 -28.94 -1.10
N SER A 116 18.35 -29.40 -1.29
CA SER A 116 17.32 -29.39 -0.25
C SER A 116 17.48 -30.54 0.78
N TRP A 117 18.71 -30.90 1.17
CA TRP A 117 18.96 -31.88 2.25
C TRP A 117 18.22 -31.51 3.54
N GLN A 118 18.11 -30.20 3.81
CA GLN A 118 17.31 -29.67 4.93
C GLN A 118 15.81 -30.00 4.82
N VAL A 119 15.25 -30.03 3.61
CA VAL A 119 13.84 -30.36 3.39
C VAL A 119 13.59 -31.86 3.61
N TYR A 120 14.50 -32.72 3.15
CA TYR A 120 14.43 -34.16 3.45
C TYR A 120 14.58 -34.43 4.94
N LEU A 121 15.49 -33.72 5.62
CA LEU A 121 15.65 -33.83 7.07
C LEU A 121 14.40 -33.36 7.82
N ALA A 122 13.81 -32.23 7.42
CA ALA A 122 12.57 -31.73 8.00
C ALA A 122 11.39 -32.69 7.77
N MET A 123 11.28 -33.27 6.58
CA MET A 123 10.25 -34.26 6.25
C MET A 123 10.43 -35.54 7.08
N PHE A 124 11.66 -36.01 7.26
CA PHE A 124 11.96 -37.18 8.08
C PHE A 124 11.64 -36.93 9.56
N ILE A 125 12.03 -35.77 10.10
CA ILE A 125 11.70 -35.39 11.48
C ILE A 125 10.18 -35.32 11.67
N SER A 126 9.46 -34.72 10.73
CA SER A 126 7.99 -34.64 10.79
C SER A 126 7.36 -36.03 10.86
N VAL A 127 7.72 -36.94 9.95
CA VAL A 127 7.19 -38.31 9.95
C VAL A 127 7.59 -39.06 11.23
N PHE A 128 8.84 -38.91 11.68
CA PHE A 128 9.32 -39.57 12.90
C PHE A 128 8.57 -39.09 14.14
N THR A 129 8.34 -37.78 14.27
CA THR A 129 7.57 -37.22 15.40
C THR A 129 6.13 -37.72 15.43
N LEU A 130 5.47 -37.87 14.28
CA LEU A 130 4.12 -38.42 14.20
C LEU A 130 4.07 -39.90 14.60
N ILE A 131 5.04 -40.71 14.16
CA ILE A 131 5.13 -42.12 14.55
C ILE A 131 5.39 -42.25 16.05
N PHE A 132 6.32 -41.45 16.59
CA PHE A 132 6.63 -41.47 18.02
C PHE A 132 5.42 -41.03 18.84
N PHE A 133 4.71 -39.99 18.42
CA PHE A 133 3.49 -39.52 19.08
C PHE A 133 2.40 -40.58 19.06
N GLY A 134 2.18 -41.25 17.91
CA GLY A 134 1.24 -42.37 17.80
C GLY A 134 1.60 -43.54 18.72
N ALA A 135 2.88 -43.92 18.80
CA ALA A 135 3.33 -44.97 19.70
C ALA A 135 3.16 -44.59 21.17
N THR A 136 3.48 -43.34 21.55
CA THR A 136 3.27 -42.85 22.92
C THR A 136 1.80 -42.76 23.27
N PHE A 137 0.94 -42.41 22.31
CA PHE A 137 -0.50 -42.31 22.52
C PHE A 137 -1.11 -43.69 22.78
N ILE A 138 -0.77 -44.70 21.97
CA ILE A 138 -1.22 -46.09 22.18
C ILE A 138 -0.68 -46.63 23.51
N TRP A 139 0.58 -46.35 23.83
CA TRP A 139 1.16 -46.78 25.11
C TRP A 139 0.48 -46.11 26.31
N GLN A 140 0.10 -44.85 26.17
CA GLN A 140 -0.62 -44.11 27.21
C GLN A 140 -2.06 -44.61 27.37
N GLU A 141 -2.75 -44.92 26.27
CA GLU A 141 -4.10 -45.48 26.29
C GLU A 141 -4.10 -46.89 26.93
N ALA A 142 -3.10 -47.72 26.61
CA ALA A 142 -2.90 -49.01 27.26
C ALA A 142 -2.63 -48.87 28.77
N ARG A 143 -1.91 -47.84 29.21
CA ARG A 143 -1.69 -47.56 30.65
C ARG A 143 -2.96 -47.11 31.36
N ILE A 144 -3.79 -46.30 30.70
CA ILE A 144 -5.08 -45.85 31.23
C ILE A 144 -6.05 -47.03 31.35
N GLU A 145 -6.09 -47.91 30.35
CA GLU A 145 -6.93 -49.10 30.37
C GLU A 145 -6.51 -50.07 31.48
N GLN A 146 -5.20 -50.27 31.68
CA GLN A 146 -4.68 -51.06 32.81
C GLN A 146 -5.06 -50.47 34.18
N ALA A 147 -5.02 -49.15 34.33
CA ALA A 147 -5.43 -48.49 35.57
C ALA A 147 -6.94 -48.67 35.82
N ARG A 148 -7.79 -48.53 34.80
CA ARG A 148 -9.25 -48.74 34.91
C ARG A 148 -9.59 -50.18 35.28
N ILE A 149 -8.94 -51.17 34.66
CA ILE A 149 -9.15 -52.59 34.96
C ILE A 149 -8.70 -52.91 36.38
N SER A 150 -7.58 -52.34 36.85
CA SER A 150 -7.10 -52.53 38.23
C SER A 150 -8.05 -51.96 39.27
N ASP A 151 -8.68 -50.82 38.98
CA ASP A 151 -9.63 -50.16 39.87
C ASP A 151 -10.95 -50.97 39.99
N ILE A 152 -11.51 -51.39 38.85
CA ILE A 152 -12.69 -52.28 38.80
C ILE A 152 -12.41 -53.59 39.54
N LYS A 153 -11.22 -54.17 39.37
CA LYS A 153 -10.80 -55.39 40.09
C LYS A 153 -10.80 -55.18 41.60
N TYR A 154 -10.35 -54.02 42.07
CA TYR A 154 -10.32 -53.69 43.50
C TYR A 154 -11.73 -53.56 44.09
N HIS A 155 -12.64 -52.83 43.43
CA HIS A 155 -14.02 -52.69 43.89
C HIS A 155 -14.81 -54.00 43.83
N TYR A 156 -14.59 -54.84 42.81
CA TYR A 156 -15.21 -56.16 42.73
C TYR A 156 -14.78 -57.09 43.87
N ILE A 157 -13.50 -57.08 44.23
CA ILE A 157 -12.99 -57.86 45.38
C ILE A 157 -13.60 -57.36 46.69
N LEU A 158 -13.77 -56.05 46.83
CA LEU A 158 -14.38 -55.42 48.00
C LEU A 158 -15.87 -55.75 48.11
N MET A 159 -16.61 -55.74 47.00
CA MET A 159 -18.04 -56.11 46.93
C MET A 159 -18.27 -57.57 47.34
N ASN A 160 -17.35 -58.47 47.00
CA ASN A 160 -17.45 -59.90 47.33
C ASN A 160 -16.95 -60.24 48.75
N GLY A 161 -16.62 -59.25 49.60
CA GLY A 161 -16.29 -59.47 51.02
C GLY A 161 -14.86 -59.94 51.29
N GLY A 162 -13.93 -59.74 50.34
CA GLY A 162 -12.55 -60.22 50.44
C GLY A 162 -12.39 -61.68 49.98
N VAL A 163 -11.18 -62.04 49.53
CA VAL A 163 -10.95 -63.30 48.80
C VAL A 163 -9.78 -64.07 49.42
N ASN A 164 -9.97 -65.37 49.67
CA ASN A 164 -8.90 -66.26 50.12
C ASN A 164 -7.97 -66.61 48.94
N SER A 165 -6.71 -67.02 49.20
CA SER A 165 -5.66 -67.19 48.17
C SER A 165 -6.07 -68.03 46.94
N GLU A 166 -6.97 -69.00 47.10
CA GLU A 166 -7.49 -69.86 46.02
C GLU A 166 -8.54 -69.17 45.13
N GLY A 167 -9.26 -68.18 45.64
CA GLY A 167 -10.24 -67.40 44.87
C GLY A 167 -9.59 -66.27 44.03
N LEU A 168 -8.41 -65.80 44.42
CA LEU A 168 -7.68 -64.75 43.70
C LEU A 168 -7.26 -65.19 42.28
N ASP A 169 -6.89 -66.47 42.12
CA ASP A 169 -6.53 -67.03 40.82
C ASP A 169 -7.75 -67.18 39.90
N SER A 170 -8.90 -67.54 40.48
CA SER A 170 -10.19 -67.62 39.77
C SER A 170 -10.64 -66.23 39.27
N ILE A 171 -10.48 -65.19 40.10
CA ILE A 171 -10.77 -63.81 39.71
C ILE A 171 -9.80 -63.36 38.61
N GLN A 172 -8.51 -63.67 38.72
CA GLN A 172 -7.54 -63.32 37.67
C GLN A 172 -7.87 -63.95 36.31
N SER A 173 -8.46 -65.16 36.29
CA SER A 173 -8.96 -65.80 35.08
C SER A 173 -10.16 -65.06 34.48
N TRP A 174 -11.12 -64.62 35.30
CA TRP A 174 -12.29 -63.86 34.83
C TRP A 174 -11.95 -62.48 34.28
N PHE A 175 -10.92 -61.83 34.83
CA PHE A 175 -10.44 -60.53 34.33
C PHE A 175 -9.56 -60.64 33.07
N ARG A 176 -9.24 -61.86 32.60
CA ARG A 176 -8.52 -62.08 31.35
C ARG A 176 -9.44 -62.03 30.12
N ASP A 177 -10.73 -62.30 30.29
CA ASP A 177 -11.72 -62.30 29.22
C ASP A 177 -12.51 -60.96 29.20
N PRO A 178 -12.39 -60.15 28.12
CA PRO A 178 -13.00 -58.82 28.07
C PRO A 178 -14.54 -58.83 28.11
N GLU A 179 -15.21 -59.94 27.75
CA GLU A 179 -16.67 -60.04 27.90
C GLU A 179 -17.09 -60.26 29.35
N ARG A 180 -16.33 -61.05 30.10
CA ARG A 180 -16.57 -61.32 31.53
C ARG A 180 -16.32 -60.08 32.38
N VAL A 181 -15.30 -59.28 32.04
CA VAL A 181 -15.02 -58.00 32.71
C VAL A 181 -16.21 -57.03 32.59
N LYS A 182 -16.87 -56.96 31.43
CA LYS A 182 -18.04 -56.10 31.24
C LYS A 182 -19.25 -56.52 32.09
N GLN A 183 -19.45 -57.82 32.25
CA GLN A 183 -20.51 -58.35 33.13
C GLN A 183 -20.24 -58.00 34.59
N ILE A 184 -18.99 -58.18 35.04
CA ILE A 184 -18.55 -57.82 36.39
C ILE A 184 -18.67 -56.30 36.64
N GLU A 185 -18.29 -55.47 35.66
CA GLU A 185 -18.42 -54.00 35.75
C GLU A 185 -19.89 -53.58 35.94
N GLN A 186 -20.81 -54.24 35.24
CA GLN A 186 -22.24 -53.97 35.38
C GLN A 186 -22.78 -54.40 36.75
N GLU A 187 -22.37 -55.57 37.25
CA GLU A 187 -22.75 -56.04 38.60
C GLU A 187 -22.22 -55.11 39.72
N VAL A 188 -20.99 -54.62 39.60
CA VAL A 188 -20.40 -53.66 40.55
C VAL A 188 -21.16 -52.34 40.51
N LYS A 189 -21.50 -51.85 39.32
CA LYS A 189 -22.25 -50.61 39.15
C LYS A 189 -23.65 -50.69 39.77
N ASP A 190 -24.37 -51.78 39.53
CA ASP A 190 -25.70 -52.00 40.10
C ASP A 190 -25.65 -52.10 41.63
N TYR A 191 -24.57 -52.64 42.20
CA TYR A 191 -24.38 -52.66 43.64
C TYR A 191 -24.02 -51.30 44.22
N GLU A 192 -23.10 -50.56 43.61
CA GLU A 192 -22.76 -49.19 44.01
C GLU A 192 -23.98 -48.27 43.97
N ASP A 193 -24.81 -48.38 42.93
CA ASP A 193 -26.05 -47.61 42.81
C ASP A 193 -27.03 -47.95 43.95
N ARG A 194 -27.23 -49.24 44.26
CA ARG A 194 -28.09 -49.65 45.39
C ARG A 194 -27.55 -49.20 46.75
N VAL A 195 -26.24 -49.27 46.96
CA VAL A 195 -25.59 -48.78 48.18
C VAL A 195 -25.75 -47.28 48.30
N GLN A 196 -25.60 -46.54 47.20
CA GLN A 196 -25.76 -45.09 47.15
C GLN A 196 -27.21 -44.66 47.36
N GLU A 197 -28.18 -45.36 46.78
CA GLU A 197 -29.61 -45.12 47.03
C GLU A 197 -29.97 -45.37 48.50
N THR A 198 -29.44 -46.44 49.10
CA THR A 198 -29.65 -46.74 50.52
C THR A 198 -29.02 -45.66 51.40
N ALA A 199 -27.83 -45.16 51.06
CA ALA A 199 -27.18 -44.07 51.78
C ALA A 199 -27.95 -42.74 51.65
N ARG A 200 -28.46 -42.41 50.45
CA ARG A 200 -29.30 -41.22 50.23
C ARG A 200 -30.63 -41.31 50.98
N ALA A 201 -31.26 -42.49 51.00
CA ALA A 201 -32.48 -42.73 51.74
C ALA A 201 -32.24 -42.61 53.26
N LEU A 202 -31.10 -43.09 53.75
CA LEU A 202 -30.70 -42.96 55.15
C LEU A 202 -30.42 -41.50 55.54
N ASP A 203 -29.71 -40.74 54.71
CA ASP A 203 -29.42 -39.31 54.96
C ASP A 203 -30.71 -38.47 54.97
N GLN A 204 -31.66 -38.79 54.07
CA GLN A 204 -32.98 -38.17 54.10
C GLN A 204 -33.76 -38.52 55.37
N LYS A 205 -33.68 -39.77 55.84
CA LYS A 205 -34.28 -40.19 57.12
C LYS A 205 -33.67 -39.44 58.30
N GLN A 206 -32.35 -39.30 58.35
CA GLN A 206 -31.66 -38.54 59.41
C GLN A 206 -32.07 -37.06 59.40
N ARG A 207 -32.10 -36.41 58.23
CA ARG A 207 -32.59 -35.02 58.12
C ARG A 207 -34.06 -34.86 58.53
N LEU A 208 -34.90 -35.84 58.24
CA LEU A 208 -36.30 -35.84 58.67
C LEU A 208 -36.41 -36.01 60.20
N GLU A 209 -35.61 -36.89 60.80
CA GLU A 209 -35.55 -37.08 62.25
C GLU A 209 -35.04 -35.82 62.98
N GLU A 210 -34.01 -35.16 62.46
CA GLU A 210 -33.51 -33.89 63.01
C GLU A 210 -34.59 -32.79 62.99
N LYS A 211 -35.29 -32.64 61.85
CA LYS A 211 -36.41 -31.70 61.74
C LYS A 211 -37.56 -32.02 62.69
N ILE A 212 -37.91 -33.30 62.85
CA ILE A 212 -38.96 -33.73 63.80
C ILE A 212 -38.55 -33.38 65.25
N ASN A 213 -37.29 -33.62 65.60
CA ASN A 213 -36.78 -33.30 66.94
C ASN A 213 -36.77 -31.79 67.20
N GLU A 214 -36.35 -30.98 66.22
CA GLU A 214 -36.38 -29.53 66.32
C GLU A 214 -37.82 -29.00 66.48
N LEU A 215 -38.77 -29.48 65.67
CA LEU A 215 -40.18 -29.10 65.79
C LEU A 215 -40.78 -29.50 67.15
N ASN A 216 -40.45 -30.68 67.68
CA ASN A 216 -40.88 -31.09 69.01
C ASN A 216 -40.29 -30.20 70.11
N SER A 217 -39.02 -29.80 70.00
CA SER A 217 -38.39 -28.86 70.94
C SER A 217 -39.04 -27.47 70.90
N GLN A 218 -39.40 -26.97 69.73
CA GLN A 218 -40.11 -25.70 69.59
C GLN A 218 -41.56 -25.77 70.10
N SER A 219 -42.27 -26.87 69.81
CA SER A 219 -43.65 -27.09 70.28
C SER A 219 -43.72 -27.18 71.81
N THR A 220 -42.80 -27.92 72.44
CA THR A 220 -42.68 -28.02 73.90
C THR A 220 -42.30 -26.67 74.54
N ASN A 221 -41.39 -25.91 73.95
CA ASN A 221 -41.05 -24.55 74.41
C ASN A 221 -42.24 -23.58 74.31
N LYS A 222 -43.03 -23.68 73.24
CA LYS A 222 -44.21 -22.83 73.02
C LYS A 222 -45.34 -23.17 73.99
N LYS A 223 -45.46 -24.44 74.40
CA LYS A 223 -46.44 -24.91 75.39
C LYS A 223 -46.08 -24.54 76.82
N SER A 224 -44.79 -24.38 77.16
CA SER A 224 -44.36 -23.92 78.49
C SER A 224 -44.44 -22.39 78.68
N ARG A 225 -44.81 -21.65 77.63
CA ARG A 225 -44.90 -20.17 77.62
C ARG A 225 -46.34 -19.65 77.62
N LYS A 226 -47.33 -20.52 77.86
CA LYS A 226 -48.75 -20.17 77.86
C LYS A 226 -49.42 -20.58 79.17
#